data_AF-A0A2V6R8Z0-F1
#
_entry.id   AF-A0A2V6R8Z0-F1
#
_cell.length_a   1.000
_cell.length_b   1.000
_cell.length_c   1.000
_cell.angle_alpha   90.00
_cell.angle_beta   90.00
_cell.angle_gamma   90.00
#
_symmetry.space_group_name_H-M   'P 1'
#
loop_
_entity.id
_entity.type
_entity.pdbx_description
1 polymer ?
#
loop_
_entity_poly.entity_id
_entity_poly.type
_entity_poly.pdbx_seq_one_letter_code
_entity_poly.pdbx_strand_id
1 'polypeptide(L)'
;HDVVFVATERDSVYAFDADDSGVGLLWQVSFIDLANGVTTVPPEDAQSHDIVPEIGITGTPVIDDGSGTLYVVAATKEVADGSPHYVQRLHALDIGTGAEQFGGPIVIGDTVFDGNSTTYVSGPSVPGTGDGSVGGQVFFNARRLSQRPGLLLLNGVVYIGWASYSDTSPYHGWVLGNGGLGGVWMSGGGLAADGDGSVYLSTGNGTFDVTGSQTPAYGDSVLRLSTDDGVTVADFFTPWNQDVLAAEDQDLGSGGVLLLPDQAGAYPHLLVTAGKNGTIYLNNRDDLGGYQRCGAGCDDVVQVLAGPPIGNCYCTPAYFNNQVYYQGAYDVLKAFPLSDGLLSPSPLSQSNVPFDFFGSTPSISASGSSSGIVWTLQAAALGPAILHAYDALDLSHELYSSDRAPADQLDGAVKFTVPTVANGRVYVGTQSSLAVFGLRPSATQTTANEGYGRAAAL
;
A
#
# COMPACT_ATOMS: atom_id res chain seq x y z
N HIS A 1 21.92 -17.30 -4.05
CA HIS A 1 20.48 -17.54 -3.94
C HIS A 1 19.84 -16.18 -4.09
N ASP A 2 18.99 -16.01 -5.08
CA ASP A 2 17.96 -14.98 -4.98
C ASP A 2 16.98 -15.42 -3.89
N VAL A 3 16.51 -14.49 -3.07
CA VAL A 3 15.64 -14.81 -1.92
C VAL A 3 14.36 -14.01 -2.03
N VAL A 4 13.22 -14.69 -1.82
CA VAL A 4 11.93 -14.05 -1.66
C VAL A 4 11.50 -14.13 -0.20
N PHE A 5 11.19 -12.97 0.38
CA PHE A 5 10.66 -12.86 1.73
C PHE A 5 9.14 -12.74 1.66
N VAL A 6 8.44 -13.58 2.42
CA VAL A 6 6.98 -13.60 2.51
C VAL A 6 6.60 -13.32 3.95
N ALA A 7 5.91 -12.21 4.19
CA ALA A 7 5.27 -11.94 5.46
C ALA A 7 3.78 -12.24 5.36
N THR A 8 3.20 -12.80 6.42
CA THR A 8 1.81 -13.27 6.42
C THR A 8 1.06 -12.75 7.63
N GLU A 9 -0.26 -12.62 7.50
CA GLU A 9 -1.18 -12.25 8.60
C GLU A 9 -1.21 -13.29 9.74
N ARG A 10 -0.58 -14.46 9.56
CA ARG A 10 -0.24 -15.41 10.63
C ARG A 10 0.99 -15.01 11.46
N ASP A 11 1.35 -13.72 11.43
CA ASP A 11 2.55 -13.13 12.05
C ASP A 11 3.82 -13.97 11.86
N SER A 12 4.02 -14.43 10.62
CA SER A 12 5.20 -15.20 10.23
C SER A 12 5.90 -14.55 9.06
N VAL A 13 7.23 -14.64 9.07
CA VAL A 13 8.11 -14.26 7.97
C VAL A 13 8.86 -15.49 7.50
N TYR A 14 8.79 -15.74 6.20
CA TYR A 14 9.46 -16.84 5.53
C TYR A 14 10.49 -16.28 4.56
N ALA A 15 11.66 -16.91 4.49
CA ALA A 15 12.61 -16.70 3.41
C ALA A 15 12.66 -17.97 2.56
N PHE A 16 12.38 -17.84 1.28
CA PHE A 16 12.49 -18.95 0.32
C PHE A 16 13.61 -18.68 -0.68
N ASP A 17 14.27 -19.74 -1.12
CA ASP A 17 15.10 -19.69 -2.31
C ASP A 17 14.20 -19.42 -3.53
N ALA A 18 14.44 -18.29 -4.19
CA ALA A 18 13.63 -17.86 -5.32
C ALA A 18 14.00 -18.58 -6.62
N ASP A 19 15.18 -19.20 -6.68
CA ASP A 19 15.73 -19.87 -7.86
C ASP A 19 15.34 -21.34 -7.93
N ASP A 20 15.44 -22.04 -6.80
CA ASP A 20 15.30 -23.49 -6.66
C ASP A 20 14.20 -23.87 -5.65
N SER A 21 13.05 -24.27 -6.18
CA SER A 21 11.93 -24.76 -5.38
C SER A 21 12.23 -26.07 -4.62
N GLY A 22 13.30 -26.79 -4.98
CA GLY A 22 13.80 -27.95 -4.27
C GLY A 22 14.60 -27.62 -3.01
N VAL A 23 15.20 -26.42 -2.93
CA VAL A 23 15.74 -25.86 -1.67
C VAL A 23 14.58 -25.42 -0.79
N GLY A 24 13.61 -24.72 -1.37
CA GLY A 24 12.38 -24.31 -0.70
C GLY A 24 12.64 -23.32 0.43
N LEU A 25 12.23 -23.65 1.65
CA LEU A 25 12.29 -22.78 2.82
C LEU A 25 13.72 -22.69 3.38
N LEU A 26 14.28 -21.49 3.40
CA LEU A 26 15.60 -21.19 3.99
C LEU A 26 15.50 -21.00 5.51
N TRP A 27 14.58 -20.13 5.93
CA TRP A 27 14.27 -19.91 7.33
C TRP A 27 12.83 -19.40 7.50
N GLN A 28 12.29 -19.59 8.70
CA GLN A 28 11.00 -19.05 9.12
C GLN A 28 11.13 -18.48 10.54
N VAL A 29 10.49 -17.33 10.75
CA VAL A 29 10.24 -16.75 12.07
C VAL A 29 8.73 -16.61 12.26
N SER A 30 8.24 -16.94 13.45
CA SER A 30 6.86 -16.73 13.87
C SER A 30 6.88 -15.87 15.13
N PHE A 31 6.03 -14.84 15.17
CA PHE A 31 5.81 -14.01 16.34
C PHE A 31 4.64 -14.51 17.20
N ILE A 32 4.02 -15.63 16.80
CA ILE A 32 3.00 -16.35 17.55
C ILE A 32 3.65 -17.30 18.55
N ASP A 33 3.21 -17.23 19.80
CA ASP A 33 3.61 -18.11 20.90
C ASP A 33 2.38 -18.48 21.75
N LEU A 34 1.67 -19.50 21.29
CA LEU A 34 0.45 -19.97 21.94
C LEU A 34 0.70 -20.47 23.38
N ALA A 35 1.91 -20.94 23.70
CA ALA A 35 2.24 -21.42 25.04
C ALA A 35 2.30 -20.26 26.05
N ASN A 36 2.64 -19.06 25.57
CA ASN A 36 2.67 -17.83 26.36
C ASN A 36 1.49 -16.89 26.04
N GLY A 37 0.46 -17.39 25.36
CA GLY A 37 -0.78 -16.64 25.10
C GLY A 37 -0.65 -15.52 24.07
N VAL A 38 0.33 -15.61 23.16
CA VAL A 38 0.51 -14.69 22.03
C VAL A 38 -0.14 -15.29 20.78
N THR A 39 -1.13 -14.61 20.23
CA THR A 39 -1.84 -14.98 18.99
C THR A 39 -1.85 -13.81 18.00
N THR A 40 -2.30 -14.08 16.77
CA THR A 40 -2.77 -13.04 15.86
C THR A 40 -3.95 -12.30 16.50
N VAL A 41 -4.23 -11.08 16.04
CA VAL A 41 -5.42 -10.34 16.48
C VAL A 41 -6.66 -10.91 15.78
N PRO A 42 -7.69 -11.36 16.52
CA PRO A 42 -8.95 -11.75 15.92
C PRO A 42 -9.67 -10.55 15.28
N PRO A 43 -10.26 -10.67 14.07
CA PRO A 43 -10.97 -9.56 13.43
C PRO A 43 -12.11 -8.99 14.30
N GLU A 44 -12.81 -9.84 15.05
CA GLU A 44 -13.85 -9.43 16.00
C GLU A 44 -13.31 -8.54 17.13
N ASP A 45 -12.07 -8.77 17.55
CA ASP A 45 -11.43 -7.97 18.58
C ASP A 45 -11.07 -6.59 18.02
N ALA A 46 -10.66 -6.47 16.76
CA ALA A 46 -10.49 -5.19 16.08
C ALA A 46 -11.84 -4.51 15.70
N GLN A 47 -12.93 -5.29 15.73
CA GLN A 47 -14.25 -4.96 15.18
C GLN A 47 -14.22 -4.70 13.66
N SER A 48 -13.49 -5.52 12.94
CA SER A 48 -13.27 -5.40 11.50
C SER A 48 -13.80 -6.61 10.74
N HIS A 49 -14.25 -6.36 9.51
CA HIS A 49 -14.61 -7.40 8.54
C HIS A 49 -13.80 -7.29 7.24
N ASP A 50 -12.85 -6.36 7.18
CA ASP A 50 -12.03 -6.11 5.98
C ASP A 50 -10.86 -7.06 5.84
N ILE A 51 -10.36 -7.56 6.97
CA ILE A 51 -9.23 -8.49 7.06
C ILE A 51 -9.72 -9.70 7.84
N VAL A 52 -9.72 -10.85 7.18
CA VAL A 52 -10.19 -12.14 7.71
C VAL A 52 -9.33 -13.27 7.13
N PRO A 53 -9.12 -14.38 7.86
CA PRO A 53 -9.70 -14.72 9.17
C PRO A 53 -8.89 -14.22 10.38
N GLU A 54 -7.70 -13.68 10.17
CA GLU A 54 -6.77 -13.27 11.22
C GLU A 54 -6.08 -11.98 10.82
N ILE A 55 -5.73 -11.15 11.81
CA ILE A 55 -4.98 -9.91 11.60
C ILE A 55 -3.59 -10.11 12.20
N GLY A 56 -2.56 -9.86 11.39
CA GLY A 56 -1.16 -9.87 11.80
C GLY A 56 -0.36 -8.95 10.89
N ILE A 57 0.82 -9.38 10.45
CA ILE A 57 1.61 -8.64 9.46
C ILE A 57 0.80 -8.48 8.16
N THR A 58 0.33 -7.26 7.91
CA THR A 58 -0.49 -6.90 6.74
C THR A 58 0.29 -6.03 5.76
N GLY A 59 1.11 -5.08 6.25
CA GLY A 59 1.89 -4.19 5.40
C GLY A 59 3.10 -4.85 4.75
N THR A 60 3.45 -4.41 3.55
CA THR A 60 4.64 -4.85 2.82
C THR A 60 5.92 -4.47 3.60
N PRO A 61 6.78 -5.43 3.95
CA PRO A 61 8.07 -5.16 4.61
C PRO A 61 9.00 -4.27 3.77
N VAL A 62 10.04 -3.73 4.39
CA VAL A 62 11.13 -3.03 3.69
C VAL A 62 12.49 -3.63 4.05
N ILE A 63 13.40 -3.67 3.08
CA ILE A 63 14.77 -4.18 3.26
C ILE A 63 15.75 -3.01 3.21
N ASP A 64 16.64 -2.94 4.20
CA ASP A 64 17.89 -2.19 4.14
C ASP A 64 18.99 -3.13 3.63
N ASP A 65 19.43 -2.91 2.39
CA ASP A 65 20.47 -3.72 1.74
C ASP A 65 21.86 -3.49 2.35
N GLY A 66 22.12 -2.30 2.89
CA GLY A 66 23.38 -1.94 3.50
C GLY A 66 23.64 -2.68 4.82
N SER A 67 22.61 -2.83 5.64
CA SER A 67 22.67 -3.57 6.92
C SER A 67 22.24 -5.03 6.80
N GLY A 68 21.59 -5.42 5.70
CA GLY A 68 21.03 -6.75 5.55
C GLY A 68 19.85 -7.00 6.50
N THR A 69 19.00 -5.99 6.69
CA THR A 69 17.88 -6.02 7.63
C THR A 69 16.54 -5.94 6.90
N LEU A 70 15.64 -6.86 7.22
CA LEU A 70 14.22 -6.82 6.85
C LEU A 70 13.43 -6.23 8.03
N TYR A 71 12.72 -5.14 7.78
CA TYR A 71 11.83 -4.51 8.75
C TYR A 71 10.38 -4.90 8.49
N VAL A 72 9.68 -5.29 9.56
CA VAL A 72 8.28 -5.72 9.50
C VAL A 72 7.51 -5.29 10.74
N VAL A 73 6.21 -5.00 10.59
CA VAL A 73 5.33 -4.69 11.73
C VAL A 73 4.37 -5.85 11.97
N ALA A 74 4.47 -6.45 13.14
CA ALA A 74 3.55 -7.50 13.59
C ALA A 74 2.49 -6.92 14.53
N ALA A 75 1.27 -7.48 14.48
CA ALA A 75 0.15 -7.08 15.31
C ALA A 75 -0.38 -8.30 16.07
N THR A 76 -0.09 -8.38 17.36
CA THR A 76 -0.42 -9.53 18.19
C THR A 76 -1.47 -9.21 19.25
N LYS A 77 -2.22 -10.24 19.64
CA LYS A 77 -2.99 -10.27 20.89
C LYS A 77 -2.21 -11.09 21.91
N GLU A 78 -1.96 -10.51 23.07
CA GLU A 78 -1.17 -11.12 24.15
C GLU A 78 -1.98 -11.14 25.44
N VAL A 79 -2.07 -12.29 26.10
CA VAL A 79 -2.76 -12.38 27.39
C VAL A 79 -1.75 -12.27 28.53
N ALA A 80 -1.70 -11.10 29.16
CA ALA A 80 -0.88 -10.83 30.34
C ALA A 80 -1.77 -10.48 31.54
N ASP A 81 -1.48 -11.07 32.70
CA ASP A 81 -2.23 -10.87 33.95
C ASP A 81 -3.76 -11.03 33.83
N GLY A 82 -4.22 -11.85 32.87
CA GLY A 82 -5.63 -12.12 32.60
C GLY A 82 -6.33 -11.07 31.73
N SER A 83 -5.61 -10.07 31.22
CA SER A 83 -6.13 -9.05 30.31
C SER A 83 -5.57 -9.22 28.89
N PRO A 84 -6.38 -8.96 27.84
CA PRO A 84 -5.89 -8.97 26.47
C PRO A 84 -5.20 -7.64 26.15
N HIS A 85 -3.92 -7.73 25.82
CA HIS A 85 -3.10 -6.67 25.26
C HIS A 85 -3.10 -6.80 23.74
N TYR A 86 -3.30 -5.70 23.04
CA TYR A 86 -3.11 -5.60 21.59
C TYR A 86 -1.82 -4.84 21.38
N VAL A 87 -0.81 -5.52 20.83
CA VAL A 87 0.54 -5.00 20.75
C VAL A 87 0.98 -4.95 19.30
N GLN A 88 1.54 -3.81 18.90
CA GLN A 88 2.20 -3.68 17.61
C GLN A 88 3.69 -3.46 17.82
N ARG A 89 4.51 -4.20 17.08
CA ARG A 89 5.98 -4.17 17.20
C ARG A 89 6.65 -4.02 15.85
N LEU A 90 7.71 -3.22 15.82
CA LEU A 90 8.66 -3.20 14.71
C LEU A 90 9.75 -4.25 14.99
N HIS A 91 9.85 -5.21 14.09
CA HIS A 91 10.89 -6.24 14.08
C HIS A 91 11.95 -5.86 13.05
N ALA A 92 13.21 -6.14 13.37
CA ALA A 92 14.36 -5.90 12.50
C ALA A 92 15.10 -7.22 12.33
N LEU A 93 14.82 -7.95 11.26
CA LEU A 93 15.30 -9.32 11.07
C LEU A 93 16.51 -9.33 10.14
N ASP A 94 17.54 -10.07 10.50
CA ASP A 94 18.66 -10.39 9.62
C ASP A 94 18.18 -11.18 8.39
N ILE A 95 18.42 -10.69 7.18
CA ILE A 95 17.91 -11.33 5.95
C ILE A 95 18.47 -12.74 5.71
N GLY A 96 19.64 -13.06 6.29
CA GLY A 96 20.29 -14.36 6.14
C GLY A 96 19.76 -15.43 7.09
N THR A 97 19.26 -15.02 8.27
CA THR A 97 18.97 -15.95 9.39
C THR A 97 17.60 -15.78 10.03
N GLY A 98 16.92 -14.65 9.80
CA GLY A 98 15.69 -14.27 10.50
C GLY A 98 15.91 -13.82 11.96
N ALA A 99 17.14 -13.75 12.46
CA ALA A 99 17.40 -13.34 13.83
C ALA A 99 17.12 -11.84 14.04
N GLU A 100 16.57 -11.47 15.20
CA GLU A 100 16.42 -10.07 15.59
C GLU A 100 17.79 -9.36 15.63
N GLN A 101 17.81 -8.17 15.07
CA GLN A 101 18.94 -7.26 15.08
C GLN A 101 18.67 -6.05 15.99
N PHE A 102 19.73 -5.30 16.29
CA PHE A 102 19.68 -4.03 17.04
C PHE A 102 19.02 -4.11 18.43
N GLY A 103 18.95 -5.30 19.02
CA GLY A 103 18.30 -5.51 20.32
C GLY A 103 16.77 -5.43 20.28
N GLY A 104 16.17 -5.60 19.09
CA GLY A 104 14.73 -5.63 18.88
C GLY A 104 14.04 -6.85 19.50
N PRO A 105 12.70 -6.89 19.41
CA PRO A 105 11.84 -5.93 18.70
C PRO A 105 11.56 -4.64 19.49
N ILE A 106 11.08 -3.59 18.79
CA ILE A 106 10.64 -2.33 19.40
C ILE A 106 9.11 -2.33 19.52
N VAL A 107 8.58 -2.09 20.72
CA VAL A 107 7.13 -1.89 20.92
C VAL A 107 6.73 -0.52 20.40
N ILE A 108 5.84 -0.50 19.41
CA ILE A 108 5.24 0.72 18.88
C ILE A 108 4.10 1.19 19.77
N GLY A 109 3.24 0.27 20.19
CA GLY A 109 2.14 0.57 21.08
C GLY A 109 1.54 -0.69 21.69
N ASP A 110 1.03 -0.54 22.91
CA ASP A 110 0.33 -1.57 23.67
C ASP A 110 -0.98 -0.97 24.21
N THR A 111 -2.10 -1.58 23.84
CA THR A 111 -3.43 -1.16 24.24
C THR A 111 -4.16 -2.33 24.88
N VAL A 112 -4.71 -2.13 26.08
CA VAL A 112 -5.58 -3.09 26.76
C VAL A 112 -7.03 -2.72 26.52
N PHE A 113 -7.86 -3.72 26.23
CA PHE A 113 -9.33 -3.56 26.20
C PHE A 113 -9.98 -4.64 27.06
N ASP A 114 -10.61 -4.23 28.17
CA ASP A 114 -11.24 -5.14 29.14
C ASP A 114 -12.69 -5.53 28.78
N GLY A 115 -13.15 -5.16 27.58
CA GLY A 115 -14.53 -5.33 27.13
C GLY A 115 -15.39 -4.08 27.33
N ASN A 116 -14.94 -3.09 28.11
CA ASN A 116 -15.70 -1.88 28.41
C ASN A 116 -14.87 -0.60 28.28
N SER A 117 -13.58 -0.64 28.61
CA SER A 117 -12.67 0.49 28.61
C SER A 117 -11.37 0.17 27.90
N THR A 118 -10.78 1.20 27.30
CA THR A 118 -9.46 1.15 26.67
C THR A 118 -8.42 1.76 27.61
N THR A 119 -7.31 1.06 27.82
CA THR A 119 -6.15 1.57 28.55
C THR A 119 -4.93 1.58 27.62
N TYR A 120 -4.29 2.74 27.47
CA TYR A 120 -3.06 2.89 26.69
C TYR A 120 -1.85 2.62 27.60
N VAL A 121 -1.23 1.44 27.45
CA VAL A 121 -0.11 1.00 28.29
C VAL A 121 1.19 1.65 27.84
N SER A 122 1.41 1.66 26.52
CA SER A 122 2.56 2.31 25.89
C SER A 122 2.25 2.74 24.47
N GLY A 123 3.08 3.63 23.93
CA GLY A 123 2.99 4.12 22.57
C GLY A 123 2.94 5.65 22.49
N PRO A 124 2.97 6.21 21.28
CA PRO A 124 2.98 7.64 21.09
C PRO A 124 1.61 8.27 21.42
N SER A 125 1.64 9.55 21.74
CA SER A 125 0.45 10.40 21.85
C SER A 125 0.76 11.79 21.32
N VAL A 126 -0.26 12.48 20.82
CA VAL A 126 -0.16 13.86 20.36
C VAL A 126 -1.22 14.72 21.05
N PRO A 127 -0.96 16.02 21.30
CA PRO A 127 -1.98 16.93 21.76
C PRO A 127 -3.14 17.01 20.76
N GLY A 128 -4.37 16.91 21.26
CA GLY A 128 -5.57 17.02 20.44
C GLY A 128 -6.83 16.58 21.17
N THR A 129 -7.98 17.09 20.71
CA THR A 129 -9.31 16.73 21.25
C THR A 129 -10.10 15.84 20.28
N GLY A 130 -9.41 15.12 19.39
CA GLY A 130 -10.04 14.20 18.45
C GLY A 130 -10.74 13.03 19.16
N ASP A 131 -11.46 12.21 18.39
CA ASP A 131 -12.21 11.06 18.93
C ASP A 131 -11.29 10.11 19.73
N GLY A 132 -11.78 9.58 20.84
CA GLY A 132 -10.99 8.74 21.76
C GLY A 132 -9.89 9.46 22.56
N SER A 133 -9.79 10.80 22.50
CA SER A 133 -8.82 11.56 23.29
C SER A 133 -9.12 11.51 24.79
N VAL A 134 -8.07 11.53 25.61
CA VAL A 134 -8.14 11.55 27.07
C VAL A 134 -7.23 12.65 27.60
N GLY A 135 -7.79 13.59 28.35
CA GLY A 135 -7.00 14.69 28.94
C GLY A 135 -6.36 15.63 27.91
N GLY A 136 -6.97 15.79 26.73
CA GLY A 136 -6.42 16.61 25.64
C GLY A 136 -5.30 15.95 24.84
N GLN A 137 -5.13 14.64 25.00
CA GLN A 137 -4.17 13.82 24.25
C GLN A 137 -4.91 12.78 23.41
N VAL A 138 -4.50 12.63 22.15
CA VAL A 138 -4.87 11.52 21.28
C VAL A 138 -3.77 10.46 21.36
N PHE A 139 -4.12 9.25 21.78
CA PHE A 139 -3.18 8.14 21.95
C PHE A 139 -3.22 7.19 20.75
N PHE A 140 -2.08 6.59 20.44
CA PHE A 140 -2.03 5.47 19.51
C PHE A 140 -2.79 4.27 20.10
N ASN A 141 -3.75 3.76 19.34
CA ASN A 141 -4.59 2.65 19.75
C ASN A 141 -4.22 1.41 18.93
N ALA A 142 -3.34 0.56 19.49
CA ALA A 142 -2.80 -0.62 18.81
C ALA A 142 -3.88 -1.65 18.43
N ARG A 143 -5.07 -1.60 19.06
CA ARG A 143 -6.23 -2.42 18.72
C ARG A 143 -7.01 -1.89 17.50
N ARG A 144 -6.99 -0.57 17.27
CA ARG A 144 -7.82 0.10 16.25
C ARG A 144 -7.08 0.47 14.97
N LEU A 145 -5.76 0.59 15.05
CA LEU A 145 -4.93 1.07 13.96
C LEU A 145 -4.39 -0.09 13.12
N SER A 146 -4.68 -0.08 11.83
CA SER A 146 -4.24 -1.05 10.83
C SER A 146 -2.95 -0.58 10.16
N GLN A 147 -1.87 -1.35 10.36
CA GLN A 147 -0.61 -1.19 9.62
C GLN A 147 -0.70 -1.98 8.32
N ARG A 148 -1.19 -1.32 7.27
CA ARG A 148 -1.30 -1.90 5.92
C ARG A 148 -0.42 -1.21 4.87
N PRO A 149 -0.17 0.11 4.89
CA PRO A 149 0.77 0.71 3.93
C PRO A 149 2.13 0.01 3.97
N GLY A 150 2.74 -0.18 2.80
CA GLY A 150 4.13 -0.65 2.73
C GLY A 150 5.07 0.27 3.52
N LEU A 151 6.07 -0.32 4.16
CA LEU A 151 7.08 0.42 4.90
C LEU A 151 7.99 1.17 3.92
N LEU A 152 8.42 2.36 4.31
CA LEU A 152 9.40 3.16 3.56
C LEU A 152 10.70 3.25 4.34
N LEU A 153 11.81 2.88 3.71
CA LEU A 153 13.15 3.16 4.24
C LEU A 153 13.70 4.38 3.50
N LEU A 154 14.01 5.43 4.25
CA LEU A 154 14.58 6.66 3.72
C LEU A 154 15.67 7.16 4.67
N ASN A 155 16.88 7.35 4.14
CA ASN A 155 18.03 7.85 4.89
C ASN A 155 18.31 7.07 6.20
N GLY A 156 18.09 5.75 6.19
CA GLY A 156 18.29 4.88 7.36
C GLY A 156 17.18 4.94 8.41
N VAL A 157 16.07 5.62 8.12
CA VAL A 157 14.88 5.69 8.97
C VAL A 157 13.73 4.94 8.32
N VAL A 158 13.04 4.12 9.12
CA VAL A 158 11.84 3.38 8.70
C VAL A 158 10.60 4.21 9.01
N TYR A 159 9.89 4.63 7.98
CA TYR A 159 8.62 5.33 8.06
C TYR A 159 7.47 4.35 7.89
N ILE A 160 6.50 4.43 8.80
CA ILE A 160 5.39 3.49 8.90
C ILE A 160 4.10 4.29 8.97
N GLY A 161 3.13 3.93 8.13
CA GLY A 161 1.80 4.52 8.09
C GLY A 161 0.72 3.60 8.69
N TRP A 162 -0.30 4.20 9.29
CA TRP A 162 -1.50 3.52 9.79
C TRP A 162 -2.80 4.20 9.34
N ALA A 163 -3.84 3.38 9.21
CA ALA A 163 -5.23 3.80 9.09
C ALA A 163 -6.11 3.05 10.09
N SER A 164 -7.43 3.21 10.02
CA SER A 164 -8.41 2.43 10.77
C SER A 164 -8.43 0.96 10.34
N TYR A 165 -8.85 0.06 11.23
CA TYR A 165 -9.55 -1.14 10.80
C TYR A 165 -11.03 -0.81 10.54
N SER A 166 -11.51 -1.01 9.30
CA SER A 166 -12.93 -0.82 8.91
C SER A 166 -13.58 0.48 9.41
N ASP A 167 -12.85 1.60 9.39
CA ASP A 167 -13.32 2.92 9.86
C ASP A 167 -13.92 2.89 11.26
N THR A 168 -13.42 2.00 12.11
CA THR A 168 -13.99 1.79 13.43
C THR A 168 -13.36 2.73 14.45
N SER A 169 -14.19 3.60 15.02
CA SER A 169 -13.80 4.57 16.04
C SER A 169 -13.31 3.94 17.37
N PRO A 170 -12.41 4.62 18.10
CA PRO A 170 -11.68 5.82 17.68
C PRO A 170 -10.50 5.45 16.75
N TYR A 171 -10.28 6.22 15.69
CA TYR A 171 -9.12 6.07 14.81
C TYR A 171 -8.55 7.43 14.36
N HIS A 172 -7.26 7.44 14.04
CA HIS A 172 -6.51 8.59 13.53
C HIS A 172 -5.49 8.10 12.51
N GLY A 173 -5.07 8.95 11.58
CA GLY A 173 -3.92 8.65 10.72
C GLY A 173 -2.64 8.81 11.52
N TRP A 174 -1.78 7.79 11.49
CA TRP A 174 -0.45 7.89 12.08
C TRP A 174 0.59 7.68 11.00
N VAL A 175 1.58 8.57 10.97
CA VAL A 175 2.90 8.25 10.45
C VAL A 175 3.82 8.32 11.65
N LEU A 176 4.54 7.25 12.00
CA LEU A 176 5.51 7.40 13.09
C LEU A 176 6.63 8.35 12.62
N GLY A 177 6.58 9.53 13.23
CA GLY A 177 7.04 10.80 12.66
C GLY A 177 6.12 11.99 13.00
N ASN A 178 4.82 11.92 12.69
CA ASN A 178 3.80 12.97 12.92
C ASN A 178 2.36 12.38 12.94
N GLY A 179 1.46 12.94 13.75
CA GLY A 179 0.05 12.50 13.87
C GLY A 179 -0.96 13.54 13.40
N GLY A 180 -2.07 13.10 12.77
CA GLY A 180 -3.17 13.96 12.30
C GLY A 180 -4.46 13.17 12.02
N LEU A 181 -5.59 13.88 11.86
CA LEU A 181 -6.86 13.26 11.46
C LEU A 181 -6.85 12.97 9.95
N GLY A 182 -7.34 11.78 9.54
CA GLY A 182 -7.28 11.26 8.17
C GLY A 182 -6.43 10.00 8.05
N GLY A 183 -7.04 8.83 7.82
CA GLY A 183 -6.28 7.55 7.76
C GLY A 183 -5.33 7.46 6.55
N VAL A 184 -4.12 6.93 6.73
CA VAL A 184 -3.18 6.68 5.63
C VAL A 184 -3.49 5.31 5.02
N TRP A 185 -4.46 5.27 4.11
CA TRP A 185 -4.97 4.03 3.52
C TRP A 185 -4.10 3.56 2.34
N MET A 186 -4.03 4.37 1.28
CA MET A 186 -3.23 4.19 0.06
C MET A 186 -3.40 2.83 -0.63
N SER A 187 -4.47 2.10 -0.33
CA SER A 187 -4.69 0.71 -0.76
C SER A 187 -3.51 -0.22 -0.53
N GLY A 188 -2.77 0.00 0.56
CA GLY A 188 -1.57 -0.77 0.88
C GLY A 188 -0.30 -0.34 0.15
N GLY A 189 -0.39 0.64 -0.76
CA GLY A 189 0.77 1.33 -1.31
C GLY A 189 1.63 1.92 -0.19
N GLY A 190 2.95 1.77 -0.32
CA GLY A 190 3.89 2.39 0.62
C GLY A 190 3.95 3.89 0.45
N LEU A 191 4.43 4.59 1.49
CA LEU A 191 4.71 6.02 1.39
C LEU A 191 5.75 6.27 0.29
N ALA A 192 5.61 7.35 -0.46
CA ALA A 192 6.58 7.70 -1.50
C ALA A 192 7.60 8.72 -0.98
N ALA A 193 8.81 8.72 -1.50
CA ALA A 193 9.82 9.72 -1.15
C ALA A 193 10.59 10.19 -2.37
N ASP A 194 11.05 11.44 -2.32
CA ASP A 194 11.93 12.01 -3.33
C ASP A 194 13.41 11.98 -2.91
N GLY A 195 14.28 12.43 -3.82
CA GLY A 195 15.73 12.48 -3.59
C GLY A 195 16.16 13.53 -2.55
N ASP A 196 15.29 14.48 -2.20
CA ASP A 196 15.55 15.51 -1.21
C ASP A 196 15.16 15.07 0.21
N GLY A 197 14.51 13.91 0.34
CA GLY A 197 14.10 13.35 1.63
C GLY A 197 12.69 13.76 2.07
N SER A 198 11.89 14.35 1.19
CA SER A 198 10.48 14.58 1.46
C SER A 198 9.68 13.29 1.30
N VAL A 199 8.72 13.07 2.21
CA VAL A 199 7.80 11.92 2.15
C VAL A 199 6.42 12.38 1.71
N TYR A 200 5.78 11.62 0.82
CA TYR A 200 4.49 11.93 0.24
C TYR A 200 3.48 10.82 0.52
N LEU A 201 2.25 11.22 0.83
CA LEU A 201 1.15 10.30 1.09
C LEU A 201 -0.20 10.95 0.80
N SER A 202 -1.24 10.12 0.72
CA SER A 202 -2.63 10.55 0.71
C SER A 202 -3.37 10.06 1.97
N THR A 203 -4.31 10.87 2.44
CA THR A 203 -5.18 10.59 3.59
C THR A 203 -6.62 10.43 3.14
N GLY A 204 -7.38 9.54 3.80
CA GLY A 204 -8.80 9.31 3.55
C GLY A 204 -9.70 10.02 4.56
N ASN A 205 -10.83 9.39 4.91
CA ASN A 205 -11.80 9.91 5.87
C ASN A 205 -11.12 10.44 7.14
N GLY A 206 -11.55 11.63 7.53
CA GLY A 206 -11.11 12.31 8.74
C GLY A 206 -11.60 13.75 8.74
N THR A 207 -11.47 14.42 9.89
CA THR A 207 -11.72 15.86 9.95
C THR A 207 -10.73 16.58 9.04
N PHE A 208 -11.23 17.53 8.25
CA PHE A 208 -10.41 18.52 7.58
C PHE A 208 -10.59 19.86 8.28
N ASP A 209 -9.49 20.41 8.80
CA ASP A 209 -9.45 21.75 9.37
C ASP A 209 -8.00 22.27 9.38
N VAL A 210 -7.67 23.10 8.40
CA VAL A 210 -6.35 23.76 8.28
C VAL A 210 -6.36 25.21 8.76
N THR A 211 -7.50 25.69 9.28
CA THR A 211 -7.71 27.08 9.70
C THR A 211 -8.02 27.24 11.19
N GLY A 212 -8.29 26.12 11.86
CA GLY A 212 -8.69 26.06 13.26
C GLY A 212 -7.58 26.43 14.25
N SER A 213 -7.99 26.64 15.50
CA SER A 213 -7.10 26.93 16.62
C SER A 213 -6.39 25.70 17.21
N GLN A 214 -6.72 24.49 16.72
CA GLN A 214 -6.04 23.24 17.04
C GLN A 214 -4.97 22.91 15.99
N THR A 215 -4.21 21.83 16.19
CA THR A 215 -3.30 21.29 15.18
C THR A 215 -4.07 21.04 13.87
N PRO A 216 -3.51 21.43 12.70
CA PRO A 216 -4.17 21.21 11.41
C PRO A 216 -4.56 19.75 11.20
N ALA A 217 -5.74 19.55 10.61
CA ALA A 217 -6.33 18.26 10.31
C ALA A 217 -6.51 18.13 8.79
N TYR A 218 -6.11 16.99 8.23
CA TYR A 218 -5.92 16.82 6.80
C TYR A 218 -6.69 15.61 6.27
N GLY A 219 -8.01 15.54 6.50
CA GLY A 219 -8.87 14.57 5.80
C GLY A 219 -8.81 14.76 4.28
N ASP A 220 -8.86 13.67 3.51
CA ASP A 220 -8.88 13.66 2.03
C ASP A 220 -7.83 14.55 1.36
N SER A 221 -6.57 14.42 1.79
CA SER A 221 -5.50 15.32 1.36
C SER A 221 -4.31 14.55 0.80
N VAL A 222 -3.51 15.20 -0.04
CA VAL A 222 -2.13 14.80 -0.33
C VAL A 222 -1.22 15.62 0.57
N LEU A 223 -0.28 14.98 1.26
CA LEU A 223 0.68 15.64 2.14
C LEU A 223 2.09 15.48 1.61
N ARG A 224 2.89 16.56 1.71
CA ARG A 224 4.35 16.51 1.68
C ARG A 224 4.85 16.68 3.11
N LEU A 225 5.62 15.71 3.58
CA LEU A 225 6.23 15.70 4.89
C LEU A 225 7.72 16.02 4.76
N SER A 226 8.21 17.02 5.52
CA SER A 226 9.65 17.20 5.71
C SER A 226 10.15 16.21 6.76
N THR A 227 11.39 15.77 6.61
CA THR A 227 12.07 14.83 7.52
C THR A 227 13.31 15.42 8.20
N ASP A 228 13.62 16.69 7.95
CA ASP A 228 14.88 17.35 8.37
C ASP A 228 15.02 17.46 9.89
N ASP A 229 13.93 17.84 10.58
CA ASP A 229 13.87 18.06 12.03
C ASP A 229 12.70 17.28 12.64
N GLY A 230 12.67 15.97 12.36
CA GLY A 230 11.50 15.12 12.61
C GLY A 230 10.50 15.21 11.47
N VAL A 231 9.35 14.56 11.61
CA VAL A 231 8.35 14.57 10.54
C VAL A 231 7.34 15.67 10.81
N THR A 232 7.16 16.55 9.83
CA THR A 232 6.19 17.64 9.89
C THR A 232 5.54 17.82 8.55
N VAL A 233 4.28 18.30 8.51
CA VAL A 233 3.62 18.63 7.25
C VAL A 233 4.25 19.91 6.69
N ALA A 234 4.95 19.78 5.56
CA ALA A 234 5.62 20.87 4.87
C ALA A 234 4.72 21.53 3.82
N ASP A 235 3.82 20.78 3.19
CA ASP A 235 2.82 21.28 2.25
C ASP A 235 1.67 20.28 2.10
N PHE A 236 0.56 20.71 1.51
CA PHE A 236 -0.60 19.85 1.26
C PHE A 236 -1.43 20.28 0.04
N PHE A 237 -2.21 19.35 -0.48
CA PHE A 237 -3.33 19.58 -1.38
C PHE A 237 -4.59 18.93 -0.81
N THR A 238 -5.73 19.60 -0.92
CA THR A 238 -7.04 19.05 -0.57
C THR A 238 -8.04 19.44 -1.67
N PRO A 239 -8.80 18.48 -2.25
CA PRO A 239 -9.81 18.79 -3.25
C PRO A 239 -10.82 19.84 -2.75
N TRP A 240 -11.22 20.75 -3.63
CA TRP A 240 -12.08 21.88 -3.29
C TRP A 240 -13.43 21.46 -2.69
N ASN A 241 -13.91 20.26 -3.03
CA ASN A 241 -15.17 19.67 -2.59
C ASN A 241 -14.99 18.61 -1.49
N GLN A 242 -13.94 18.74 -0.68
CA GLN A 242 -13.60 17.78 0.38
C GLN A 242 -14.79 17.43 1.28
N ASP A 243 -15.62 18.41 1.62
CA ASP A 243 -16.82 18.22 2.44
C ASP A 243 -17.83 17.25 1.80
N VAL A 244 -18.00 17.33 0.48
CA VAL A 244 -18.81 16.38 -0.30
C VAL A 244 -18.14 15.01 -0.34
N LEU A 245 -16.83 14.94 -0.59
CA LEU A 245 -16.11 13.67 -0.64
C LEU A 245 -16.24 12.91 0.69
N ALA A 246 -16.05 13.59 1.81
CA ALA A 246 -16.20 13.00 3.14
C ALA A 246 -17.63 12.56 3.43
N ALA A 247 -18.64 13.34 3.01
CA ALA A 247 -20.05 13.00 3.23
C ALA A 247 -20.53 11.80 2.38
N GLU A 248 -19.92 11.59 1.21
CA GLU A 248 -20.27 10.54 0.25
C GLU A 248 -19.33 9.33 0.28
N ASP A 249 -18.40 9.29 1.24
CA ASP A 249 -17.38 8.24 1.35
C ASP A 249 -16.58 8.07 0.05
N GLN A 250 -16.10 9.19 -0.51
CA GLN A 250 -15.35 9.26 -1.77
C GLN A 250 -13.87 9.57 -1.55
N ASP A 251 -13.23 8.82 -0.64
CA ASP A 251 -11.90 9.10 -0.12
C ASP A 251 -10.83 9.32 -1.17
N LEU A 252 -10.08 10.40 -1.02
CA LEU A 252 -8.86 10.60 -1.81
C LEU A 252 -7.79 9.57 -1.40
N GLY A 253 -7.63 9.33 -0.10
CA GLY A 253 -6.65 8.39 0.44
C GLY A 253 -6.89 6.92 0.11
N SER A 254 -7.95 6.59 -0.64
CA SER A 254 -8.14 5.25 -1.15
C SER A 254 -7.11 4.84 -2.19
N GLY A 255 -6.62 5.77 -3.01
CA GLY A 255 -5.49 5.51 -3.88
C GLY A 255 -4.16 5.93 -3.27
N GLY A 256 -3.09 5.28 -3.71
CA GLY A 256 -1.72 5.68 -3.40
C GLY A 256 -1.24 6.86 -4.24
N VAL A 257 -0.14 7.47 -3.81
CA VAL A 257 0.55 8.51 -4.57
C VAL A 257 1.69 7.91 -5.39
N LEU A 258 1.90 8.41 -6.60
CA LEU A 258 3.05 8.05 -7.44
C LEU A 258 3.83 9.32 -7.78
N LEU A 259 5.10 9.37 -7.37
CA LEU A 259 6.00 10.43 -7.84
C LEU A 259 6.44 10.09 -9.26
N LEU A 260 6.30 11.06 -10.15
CA LEU A 260 6.67 10.89 -11.54
C LEU A 260 8.16 11.27 -11.70
N PRO A 261 8.87 10.65 -12.67
CA PRO A 261 10.16 11.18 -13.10
C PRO A 261 10.04 12.65 -13.49
N ASP A 262 11.15 13.38 -13.46
CA ASP A 262 11.13 14.79 -13.81
C ASP A 262 10.57 15.01 -15.22
N GLN A 263 9.59 15.90 -15.30
CA GLN A 263 8.88 16.20 -16.54
C GLN A 263 9.48 17.40 -17.25
N ALA A 264 9.45 17.35 -18.58
CA ALA A 264 9.55 18.56 -19.37
C ALA A 264 8.30 19.43 -19.11
N GLY A 265 8.43 20.75 -19.20
CA GLY A 265 7.31 21.67 -19.01
C GLY A 265 7.54 22.71 -17.91
N ALA A 266 6.46 23.35 -17.46
CA ALA A 266 6.53 24.41 -16.46
C ALA A 266 6.79 23.89 -15.03
N TYR A 267 6.39 22.65 -14.75
CA TYR A 267 6.49 22.01 -13.44
C TYR A 267 7.25 20.68 -13.58
N PRO A 268 8.55 20.64 -13.22
CA PRO A 268 9.36 19.45 -13.42
C PRO A 268 9.04 18.34 -12.43
N HIS A 269 8.75 18.69 -11.17
CA HIS A 269 8.56 17.71 -10.11
C HIS A 269 7.07 17.41 -9.93
N LEU A 270 6.57 16.32 -10.49
CA LEU A 270 5.15 15.98 -10.42
C LEU A 270 4.88 14.74 -9.57
N LEU A 271 3.71 14.70 -8.97
CA LEU A 271 3.11 13.47 -8.45
C LEU A 271 1.67 13.34 -8.97
N VAL A 272 1.18 12.10 -9.02
CA VAL A 272 -0.19 11.79 -9.42
C VAL A 272 -0.90 10.95 -8.36
N THR A 273 -2.19 11.20 -8.16
CA THR A 273 -3.06 10.42 -7.27
C THR A 273 -4.49 10.38 -7.81
N ALA A 274 -5.27 9.41 -7.35
CA ALA A 274 -6.71 9.32 -7.59
C ALA A 274 -7.41 8.62 -6.42
N GLY A 275 -8.68 8.93 -6.18
CA GLY A 275 -9.46 8.34 -5.07
C GLY A 275 -10.66 7.52 -5.52
N LYS A 276 -11.59 7.27 -4.58
CA LYS A 276 -12.82 6.51 -4.82
C LYS A 276 -13.66 7.19 -5.90
N ASN A 277 -13.65 8.52 -6.02
CA ASN A 277 -14.43 9.22 -7.04
C ASN A 277 -13.87 9.06 -8.47
N GLY A 278 -12.71 8.45 -8.67
CA GLY A 278 -12.09 8.23 -9.98
C GLY A 278 -11.51 9.49 -10.63
N THR A 279 -11.46 10.64 -9.93
CA THR A 279 -10.79 11.86 -10.41
C THR A 279 -9.29 11.70 -10.27
N ILE A 280 -8.53 12.05 -11.31
CA ILE A 280 -7.06 12.04 -11.27
C ILE A 280 -6.56 13.47 -11.02
N TYR A 281 -5.70 13.62 -10.02
CA TYR A 281 -5.04 14.86 -9.66
C TYR A 281 -3.55 14.77 -9.96
N LEU A 282 -3.05 15.71 -10.78
CA LEU A 282 -1.63 15.89 -11.05
C LEU A 282 -1.15 17.11 -10.27
N ASN A 283 -0.27 16.89 -9.29
CA ASN A 283 0.18 17.90 -8.34
C ASN A 283 1.64 18.26 -8.61
N ASN A 284 2.00 19.53 -8.39
CA ASN A 284 3.38 19.98 -8.39
C ASN A 284 3.99 19.70 -7.00
N ARG A 285 5.08 18.94 -6.92
CA ARG A 285 5.74 18.59 -5.66
C ARG A 285 6.38 19.80 -4.97
N ASP A 286 6.69 20.85 -5.73
CA ASP A 286 7.28 22.08 -5.21
C ASP A 286 6.24 22.98 -4.53
N ASP A 287 4.98 22.88 -4.95
CA ASP A 287 3.81 23.57 -4.42
C ASP A 287 2.54 22.74 -4.71
N LEU A 288 2.02 22.05 -3.69
CA LEU A 288 0.94 21.08 -3.85
C LEU A 288 -0.41 21.73 -4.20
N GLY A 289 -0.60 23.02 -3.92
CA GLY A 289 -1.82 23.76 -4.30
C GLY A 289 -2.77 24.10 -3.15
N GLY A 290 -2.58 23.53 -1.95
CA GLY A 290 -3.39 23.85 -0.77
C GLY A 290 -4.87 23.48 -0.94
N TYR A 291 -5.75 24.23 -0.25
CA TYR A 291 -7.20 24.07 -0.33
C TYR A 291 -7.85 25.36 -0.81
N GLN A 292 -8.60 25.28 -1.93
CA GLN A 292 -9.33 26.42 -2.53
C GLN A 292 -8.47 27.69 -2.72
N ARG A 293 -7.16 27.53 -2.93
CA ARG A 293 -6.21 28.66 -3.02
C ARG A 293 -6.48 29.55 -4.22
N CYS A 294 -6.92 28.95 -5.34
CA CYS A 294 -7.35 29.65 -6.55
C CYS A 294 -8.83 30.11 -6.52
N GLY A 295 -9.53 29.93 -5.40
CA GLY A 295 -10.92 30.33 -5.18
C GLY A 295 -11.85 29.16 -4.84
N ALA A 296 -13.06 29.48 -4.41
CA ALA A 296 -14.09 28.48 -4.12
C ALA A 296 -14.43 27.68 -5.39
N GLY A 297 -14.45 26.35 -5.29
CA GLY A 297 -14.72 25.49 -6.45
C GLY A 297 -13.50 25.21 -7.35
N CYS A 298 -12.29 25.56 -6.90
CA CYS A 298 -11.08 25.47 -7.69
C CYS A 298 -9.97 24.70 -6.95
N ASP A 299 -9.34 23.75 -7.65
CA ASP A 299 -8.13 23.05 -7.23
C ASP A 299 -6.92 23.69 -7.91
N ASP A 300 -5.97 24.22 -7.12
CA ASP A 300 -4.76 24.89 -7.61
C ASP A 300 -3.62 23.89 -7.91
N VAL A 301 -3.99 22.77 -8.53
CA VAL A 301 -3.07 21.72 -8.96
C VAL A 301 -2.72 21.88 -10.44
N VAL A 302 -1.70 21.17 -10.92
CA VAL A 302 -1.25 21.26 -12.32
C VAL A 302 -2.35 20.81 -13.28
N GLN A 303 -3.07 19.75 -12.93
CA GLN A 303 -4.17 19.24 -13.75
C GLN A 303 -5.17 18.44 -12.92
N VAL A 304 -6.46 18.61 -13.23
CA VAL A 304 -7.56 17.76 -12.75
C VAL A 304 -8.22 17.09 -13.94
N LEU A 305 -8.24 15.75 -13.98
CA LEU A 305 -9.05 14.99 -14.91
C LEU A 305 -10.34 14.55 -14.20
N ALA A 306 -11.38 15.38 -14.31
CA ALA A 306 -12.69 15.17 -13.69
C ALA A 306 -13.66 14.40 -14.62
N GLY A 307 -14.79 13.96 -14.07
CA GLY A 307 -15.82 13.21 -14.83
C GLY A 307 -15.42 11.75 -15.04
N PRO A 308 -15.36 10.99 -13.94
CA PRO A 308 -14.36 9.97 -13.63
C PRO A 308 -13.66 9.35 -14.87
N PRO A 309 -12.41 9.73 -15.20
CA PRO A 309 -11.64 9.07 -16.26
C PRO A 309 -11.36 7.59 -15.98
N ILE A 310 -11.38 7.19 -14.70
CA ILE A 310 -11.20 5.82 -14.21
C ILE A 310 -12.31 5.46 -13.21
N GLY A 311 -12.53 4.17 -12.98
CA GLY A 311 -13.36 3.66 -11.87
C GLY A 311 -12.80 3.99 -10.49
N ASN A 312 -13.42 3.46 -9.42
CA ASN A 312 -12.99 3.78 -8.05
C ASN A 312 -11.54 3.30 -7.84
N CYS A 313 -10.60 4.20 -7.52
CA CYS A 313 -9.22 3.79 -7.30
C CYS A 313 -9.01 3.32 -5.87
N TYR A 314 -8.97 2.00 -5.70
CA TYR A 314 -8.36 1.34 -4.55
C TYR A 314 -6.99 0.80 -4.96
N CYS A 315 -6.18 1.71 -5.49
CA CYS A 315 -5.04 1.37 -6.31
C CYS A 315 -3.88 2.34 -6.11
N THR A 316 -2.65 1.90 -6.36
CA THR A 316 -1.54 2.83 -6.62
C THR A 316 -1.26 2.79 -8.12
N PRO A 317 -1.21 3.93 -8.83
CA PRO A 317 -0.90 3.92 -10.26
C PRO A 317 0.54 3.46 -10.49
N ALA A 318 0.78 2.92 -11.68
CA ALA A 318 2.14 2.62 -12.15
C ALA A 318 2.54 3.57 -13.29
N TYR A 319 3.84 3.75 -13.48
CA TYR A 319 4.38 4.54 -14.58
C TYR A 319 5.35 3.71 -15.42
N PHE A 320 5.27 3.87 -16.74
CA PHE A 320 6.26 3.35 -17.68
C PHE A 320 6.29 4.21 -18.94
N ASN A 321 7.49 4.60 -19.39
CA ASN A 321 7.69 5.29 -20.68
C ASN A 321 6.65 6.38 -20.98
N ASN A 322 6.54 7.38 -20.12
CA ASN A 322 5.59 8.50 -20.30
C ASN A 322 4.13 8.08 -20.35
N GLN A 323 3.76 6.98 -19.68
CA GLN A 323 2.38 6.56 -19.50
C GLN A 323 2.13 6.23 -18.04
N VAL A 324 0.95 6.62 -17.55
CA VAL A 324 0.45 6.28 -16.21
C VAL A 324 -0.69 5.28 -16.36
N TYR A 325 -0.64 4.20 -15.58
CA TYR A 325 -1.55 3.07 -15.67
C TYR A 325 -2.42 2.98 -14.42
N TYR A 326 -3.73 2.81 -14.64
CA TYR A 326 -4.72 2.64 -13.59
C TYR A 326 -5.60 1.42 -13.87
N GLN A 327 -5.85 0.61 -12.84
CA GLN A 327 -6.87 -0.43 -12.83
C GLN A 327 -7.84 -0.15 -11.67
N GLY A 328 -8.78 0.77 -11.90
CA GLY A 328 -9.84 1.06 -10.94
C GLY A 328 -10.82 -0.11 -10.79
N ALA A 329 -11.56 -0.11 -9.68
CA ALA A 329 -12.69 -1.01 -9.49
C ALA A 329 -13.84 -0.65 -10.46
N TYR A 330 -14.53 -1.69 -10.92
CA TYR A 330 -15.63 -1.62 -11.89
C TYR A 330 -15.23 -0.98 -13.22
N ASP A 331 -13.96 -1.10 -13.58
CA ASP A 331 -13.36 -0.53 -14.78
C ASP A 331 -12.30 -1.47 -15.35
N VAL A 332 -11.72 -1.09 -16.47
CA VAL A 332 -10.63 -1.80 -17.17
C VAL A 332 -9.29 -1.11 -16.92
N LEU A 333 -8.18 -1.83 -17.13
CA LEU A 333 -6.84 -1.26 -17.14
C LEU A 333 -6.75 -0.19 -18.22
N LYS A 334 -6.29 1.01 -17.87
CA LYS A 334 -6.17 2.17 -18.76
C LYS A 334 -4.77 2.76 -18.70
N ALA A 335 -4.26 3.20 -19.85
CA ALA A 335 -2.97 3.90 -19.99
C ALA A 335 -3.18 5.34 -20.44
N PHE A 336 -2.72 6.30 -19.64
CA PHE A 336 -2.79 7.73 -19.90
C PHE A 336 -1.40 8.26 -20.26
N PRO A 337 -1.18 8.73 -21.50
CA PRO A 337 0.07 9.39 -21.87
C PRO A 337 0.33 10.64 -21.02
N LEU A 338 1.60 10.85 -20.68
CA LEU A 338 2.13 12.01 -19.99
C LEU A 338 3.10 12.73 -20.95
N SER A 339 2.81 13.99 -21.27
CA SER A 339 3.67 14.81 -22.14
C SER A 339 3.71 16.23 -21.63
N ASP A 340 4.91 16.82 -21.59
CA ASP A 340 5.15 18.20 -21.14
C ASP A 340 4.47 18.53 -19.79
N GLY A 341 4.49 17.56 -18.87
CA GLY A 341 3.93 17.71 -17.52
C GLY A 341 2.41 17.62 -17.44
N LEU A 342 1.73 17.09 -18.46
CA LEU A 342 0.28 16.92 -18.48
C LEU A 342 -0.12 15.51 -18.94
N LEU A 343 -1.14 14.96 -18.29
CA LEU A 343 -1.80 13.73 -18.70
C LEU A 343 -2.79 13.99 -19.84
N SER A 344 -2.89 13.03 -20.77
CA SER A 344 -3.96 13.00 -21.75
C SER A 344 -5.33 12.90 -21.05
N PRO A 345 -6.35 13.67 -21.47
CA PRO A 345 -7.68 13.62 -20.85
C PRO A 345 -8.45 12.32 -21.13
N SER A 346 -7.99 11.51 -22.09
CA SER A 346 -8.52 10.19 -22.40
C SER A 346 -7.38 9.17 -22.47
N PRO A 347 -7.61 7.90 -22.07
CA PRO A 347 -6.60 6.87 -22.19
C PRO A 347 -6.24 6.65 -23.67
N LEU A 348 -4.95 6.42 -23.94
CA LEU A 348 -4.48 6.06 -25.28
C LEU A 348 -4.78 4.60 -25.60
N SER A 349 -4.69 3.75 -24.58
CA SER A 349 -4.98 2.33 -24.67
C SER A 349 -5.71 1.86 -23.41
N GLN A 350 -6.51 0.80 -23.56
CA GLN A 350 -7.22 0.17 -22.46
C GLN A 350 -7.43 -1.32 -22.75
N SER A 351 -7.51 -2.12 -21.68
CA SER A 351 -7.88 -3.54 -21.78
C SER A 351 -9.40 -3.72 -21.96
N ASN A 352 -9.83 -4.97 -22.08
CA ASN A 352 -11.23 -5.35 -22.26
C ASN A 352 -11.79 -6.20 -21.10
N VAL A 353 -11.00 -6.44 -20.05
CA VAL A 353 -11.40 -7.23 -18.88
C VAL A 353 -11.72 -6.28 -17.72
N PRO A 354 -13.00 -6.08 -17.36
CA PRO A 354 -13.35 -5.26 -16.22
C PRO A 354 -13.05 -6.02 -14.93
N PHE A 355 -12.52 -5.31 -13.93
CA PHE A 355 -12.35 -5.86 -12.59
C PHE A 355 -13.49 -5.37 -11.70
N ASP A 356 -14.02 -6.26 -10.87
CA ASP A 356 -14.90 -5.87 -9.77
C ASP A 356 -14.11 -5.12 -8.69
N PHE A 357 -14.79 -4.76 -7.62
CA PHE A 357 -14.14 -4.30 -6.40
C PHE A 357 -13.13 -5.35 -5.90
N PHE A 358 -11.86 -5.00 -5.68
CA PHE A 358 -11.31 -3.65 -5.44
C PHE A 358 -10.50 -3.05 -6.61
N GLY A 359 -10.59 -3.58 -7.84
CA GLY A 359 -9.65 -3.21 -8.89
C GLY A 359 -8.26 -3.83 -8.66
N SER A 360 -7.18 -3.15 -9.02
CA SER A 360 -5.81 -3.66 -8.86
C SER A 360 -4.76 -2.55 -8.82
N THR A 361 -3.66 -2.77 -8.11
CA THR A 361 -2.44 -1.97 -8.23
C THR A 361 -1.56 -2.59 -9.32
N PRO A 362 -1.41 -1.95 -10.49
CA PRO A 362 -0.56 -2.47 -11.56
C PRO A 362 0.91 -2.48 -11.16
N SER A 363 1.65 -3.44 -11.71
CA SER A 363 3.12 -3.49 -11.65
C SER A 363 3.72 -3.54 -13.04
N ILE A 364 4.91 -2.97 -13.21
CA ILE A 364 5.59 -2.90 -14.50
C ILE A 364 6.84 -3.75 -14.47
N SER A 365 7.08 -4.49 -15.55
CA SER A 365 8.41 -5.02 -15.87
C SER A 365 8.79 -4.66 -17.29
N ALA A 366 10.07 -4.39 -17.54
CA ALA A 366 10.55 -4.05 -18.87
C ALA A 366 12.04 -4.36 -19.01
N SER A 367 12.52 -4.41 -20.25
CA SER A 367 13.95 -4.40 -20.58
C SER A 367 14.33 -2.97 -21.00
N GLY A 368 14.75 -2.16 -20.02
CA GLY A 368 14.91 -0.71 -20.21
C GLY A 368 13.58 -0.08 -20.60
N SER A 369 13.54 0.64 -21.72
CA SER A 369 12.32 1.23 -22.28
C SER A 369 11.60 0.32 -23.28
N SER A 370 11.96 -0.97 -23.38
CA SER A 370 11.41 -1.91 -24.36
C SER A 370 10.73 -3.10 -23.69
N SER A 371 9.83 -3.77 -24.43
CA SER A 371 9.13 -4.96 -23.95
C SER A 371 8.46 -4.75 -22.59
N GLY A 372 7.82 -3.59 -22.42
CA GLY A 372 7.09 -3.27 -21.20
C GLY A 372 5.88 -4.17 -21.05
N ILE A 373 5.69 -4.71 -19.87
CA ILE A 373 4.55 -5.54 -19.49
C ILE A 373 3.90 -4.90 -18.27
N VAL A 374 2.58 -4.72 -18.35
CA VAL A 374 1.77 -4.32 -17.19
C VAL A 374 1.14 -5.57 -16.60
N TRP A 375 1.47 -5.85 -15.35
CA TRP A 375 0.92 -6.96 -14.57
C TRP A 375 -0.19 -6.44 -13.67
N THR A 376 -1.34 -7.12 -13.70
CA THR A 376 -2.46 -6.83 -12.78
C THR A 376 -2.98 -8.13 -12.19
N LEU A 377 -3.40 -8.07 -10.93
CA LEU A 377 -4.02 -9.20 -10.24
C LEU A 377 -5.51 -8.94 -10.12
N GLN A 378 -6.32 -9.72 -10.83
CA GLN A 378 -7.76 -9.75 -10.65
C GLN A 378 -8.08 -10.55 -9.40
N ALA A 379 -8.47 -9.84 -8.34
CA ALA A 379 -9.00 -10.46 -7.13
C ALA A 379 -10.52 -10.59 -7.26
N ALA A 380 -11.04 -11.82 -7.30
CA ALA A 380 -12.47 -12.05 -7.13
C ALA A 380 -12.82 -12.06 -5.63
N ALA A 381 -13.95 -11.47 -5.24
CA ALA A 381 -14.45 -11.54 -3.86
C ALA A 381 -14.64 -12.98 -3.36
N LEU A 382 -14.95 -13.90 -4.29
CA LEU A 382 -15.01 -15.34 -4.09
C LEU A 382 -14.46 -16.03 -5.35
N GLY A 383 -13.38 -16.80 -5.20
CA GLY A 383 -12.79 -17.56 -6.32
C GLY A 383 -11.26 -17.39 -6.43
N PRO A 384 -10.65 -18.04 -7.42
CA PRO A 384 -9.21 -17.93 -7.64
C PRO A 384 -8.83 -16.52 -8.08
N ALA A 385 -7.65 -16.06 -7.68
CA ALA A 385 -7.04 -14.88 -8.27
C ALA A 385 -6.65 -15.16 -9.74
N ILE A 386 -6.67 -14.13 -10.59
CA ILE A 386 -6.20 -14.25 -11.98
C ILE A 386 -5.11 -13.21 -12.20
N LEU A 387 -3.89 -13.68 -12.49
CA LEU A 387 -2.78 -12.82 -12.88
C LEU A 387 -2.88 -12.56 -14.38
N HIS A 388 -2.99 -11.29 -14.76
CA HIS A 388 -2.96 -10.84 -16.15
C HIS A 388 -1.65 -10.14 -16.47
N ALA A 389 -1.24 -10.24 -17.73
CA ALA A 389 -0.11 -9.51 -18.28
C ALA A 389 -0.52 -8.89 -19.63
N TYR A 390 -0.30 -7.59 -19.79
CA TYR A 390 -0.62 -6.85 -21.01
C TYR A 390 0.63 -6.19 -21.59
N ASP A 391 0.66 -6.03 -22.92
CA ASP A 391 1.66 -5.16 -23.55
C ASP A 391 1.45 -3.73 -23.06
N ALA A 392 2.48 -3.13 -22.45
CA ALA A 392 2.40 -1.79 -21.88
C ALA A 392 2.14 -0.69 -22.93
N LEU A 393 2.40 -0.95 -24.22
CA LEU A 393 2.14 -0.01 -25.31
C LEU A 393 0.77 -0.23 -25.98
N ASP A 394 0.17 -1.40 -25.81
CA ASP A 394 -1.17 -1.73 -26.31
C ASP A 394 -1.89 -2.69 -25.36
N LEU A 395 -2.66 -2.12 -24.43
CA LEU A 395 -3.44 -2.86 -23.44
C LEU A 395 -4.57 -3.69 -24.05
N SER A 396 -4.90 -3.53 -25.34
CA SER A 396 -5.82 -4.44 -26.02
C SER A 396 -5.19 -5.81 -26.29
N HIS A 397 -3.86 -5.91 -26.15
CA HIS A 397 -3.09 -7.13 -26.30
C HIS A 397 -2.73 -7.74 -24.94
N GLU A 398 -3.58 -8.68 -24.47
CA GLU A 398 -3.25 -9.56 -23.34
C GLU A 398 -2.18 -10.57 -23.77
N LEU A 399 -1.02 -10.52 -23.12
CA LEU A 399 0.12 -11.41 -23.34
C LEU A 399 -0.06 -12.74 -22.61
N TYR A 400 -0.66 -12.70 -21.41
CA TYR A 400 -0.80 -13.85 -20.54
C TYR A 400 -1.97 -13.66 -19.56
N SER A 401 -2.65 -14.76 -19.24
CA SER A 401 -3.58 -14.85 -18.11
C SER A 401 -3.46 -16.22 -17.45
N SER A 402 -3.43 -16.25 -16.11
CA SER A 402 -3.23 -17.49 -15.34
C SER A 402 -4.41 -18.45 -15.37
N ASP A 403 -5.59 -18.01 -15.81
CA ASP A 403 -6.78 -18.84 -15.95
C ASP A 403 -6.83 -19.68 -17.23
N ARG A 404 -5.90 -19.44 -18.17
CA ARG A 404 -5.86 -20.12 -19.48
C ARG A 404 -5.37 -21.57 -19.39
N ALA A 405 -4.58 -21.91 -18.38
CA ALA A 405 -4.01 -23.24 -18.19
C ALA A 405 -4.24 -23.73 -16.75
N PRO A 406 -4.72 -24.97 -16.54
CA PRO A 406 -4.97 -25.49 -15.19
C PRO A 406 -3.74 -25.47 -14.25
N ALA A 407 -2.53 -25.61 -14.81
CA ALA A 407 -1.29 -25.57 -14.03
C ALA A 407 -0.95 -24.16 -13.49
N ASP A 408 -1.51 -23.13 -14.10
CA ASP A 408 -1.20 -21.73 -13.80
C ASP A 408 -2.23 -21.11 -12.83
N GLN A 409 -3.32 -21.83 -12.53
CA GLN A 409 -4.37 -21.37 -11.65
C GLN A 409 -3.85 -21.07 -10.24
N LEU A 410 -4.22 -19.89 -9.75
CA LEU A 410 -3.96 -19.45 -8.38
C LEU A 410 -5.07 -19.94 -7.45
N ASP A 411 -4.78 -19.98 -6.15
CA ASP A 411 -5.82 -20.14 -5.14
C ASP A 411 -6.53 -18.79 -4.84
N GLY A 412 -7.20 -18.67 -3.70
CA GLY A 412 -7.98 -17.49 -3.35
C GLY A 412 -7.17 -16.20 -3.36
N ALA A 413 -7.81 -15.13 -3.83
CA ALA A 413 -7.21 -13.81 -3.81
C ALA A 413 -7.13 -13.24 -2.39
N VAL A 414 -6.06 -12.48 -2.13
CA VAL A 414 -5.90 -11.65 -0.93
C VAL A 414 -6.01 -10.20 -1.36
N LYS A 415 -6.87 -9.45 -0.66
CA LYS A 415 -7.13 -8.02 -0.91
C LYS A 415 -5.81 -7.24 -0.91
N PHE A 416 -5.66 -6.29 -1.84
CA PHE A 416 -4.47 -5.44 -2.00
C PHE A 416 -3.14 -6.12 -2.36
N THR A 417 -3.15 -7.40 -2.71
CA THR A 417 -1.91 -8.05 -3.18
C THR A 417 -1.43 -7.43 -4.48
N VAL A 418 -0.14 -7.07 -4.51
CA VAL A 418 0.52 -6.51 -5.69
C VAL A 418 1.48 -7.55 -6.28
N PRO A 419 1.36 -7.92 -7.57
CA PRO A 419 2.33 -8.79 -8.22
C PRO A 419 3.73 -8.18 -8.15
N THR A 420 4.68 -8.88 -7.52
CA THR A 420 6.06 -8.40 -7.44
C THR A 420 6.86 -8.99 -8.60
N VAL A 421 7.58 -8.16 -9.34
CA VAL A 421 8.36 -8.61 -10.51
C VAL A 421 9.84 -8.37 -10.27
N ALA A 422 10.63 -9.44 -10.31
CA ALA A 422 12.08 -9.37 -10.12
C ALA A 422 12.76 -10.52 -10.85
N ASN A 423 13.95 -10.26 -11.43
CA ASN A 423 14.81 -11.26 -12.06
C ASN A 423 14.08 -12.19 -13.07
N GLY A 424 13.17 -11.61 -13.86
CA GLY A 424 12.41 -12.34 -14.89
C GLY A 424 11.31 -13.26 -14.35
N ARG A 425 10.97 -13.13 -13.07
CA ARG A 425 9.89 -13.87 -12.41
C ARG A 425 8.84 -12.92 -11.84
N VAL A 426 7.60 -13.42 -11.76
CA VAL A 426 6.49 -12.72 -11.12
C VAL A 426 6.02 -13.52 -9.93
N TYR A 427 6.00 -12.88 -8.76
CA TYR A 427 5.65 -13.46 -7.48
C TYR A 427 4.26 -12.96 -7.07
N VAL A 428 3.37 -13.89 -6.76
CA VAL A 428 1.99 -13.59 -6.34
C VAL A 428 1.71 -14.32 -5.04
N GLY A 429 1.53 -13.55 -3.97
CA GLY A 429 1.00 -14.07 -2.72
C GLY A 429 -0.48 -14.40 -2.88
N THR A 430 -0.90 -15.55 -2.38
CA THR A 430 -2.29 -15.99 -2.38
C THR A 430 -2.73 -16.33 -0.96
N GLN A 431 -3.97 -16.77 -0.76
CA GLN A 431 -4.48 -17.08 0.59
C GLN A 431 -3.66 -18.16 1.30
N SER A 432 -3.03 -19.07 0.54
CA SER A 432 -2.33 -20.21 1.13
C SER A 432 -0.96 -20.53 0.52
N SER A 433 -0.49 -19.78 -0.47
CA SER A 433 0.78 -20.06 -1.13
C SER A 433 1.47 -18.82 -1.68
N LEU A 434 2.75 -18.96 -2.01
CA LEU A 434 3.42 -18.06 -2.94
C LEU A 434 3.49 -18.74 -4.32
N ALA A 435 2.85 -18.14 -5.32
CA ALA A 435 2.96 -18.58 -6.70
C ALA A 435 4.08 -17.82 -7.42
N VAL A 436 4.96 -18.56 -8.10
CA VAL A 436 6.06 -17.98 -8.87
C VAL A 436 5.85 -18.31 -10.33
N PHE A 437 5.76 -17.29 -11.17
CA PHE A 437 5.63 -17.41 -12.62
C PHE A 437 6.93 -17.03 -13.31
N GLY A 438 7.19 -17.65 -14.46
CA GLY A 438 8.35 -17.38 -15.30
C GLY A 438 8.19 -17.95 -16.71
N LEU A 439 9.19 -17.73 -17.55
CA LEU A 439 9.25 -18.38 -18.86
C LEU A 439 9.42 -19.90 -18.70
N ARG A 440 8.62 -20.69 -19.41
CA ARG A 440 8.80 -22.14 -19.40
C ARG A 440 10.09 -22.49 -20.13
N PRO A 441 10.94 -23.40 -19.61
CA PRO A 441 12.10 -23.88 -20.33
C PRO A 441 11.65 -24.46 -21.67
N SER A 442 12.12 -23.88 -22.78
CA SER A 442 11.81 -24.40 -24.10
C SER A 442 12.39 -25.81 -24.23
N ALA A 443 11.54 -26.84 -24.34
CA ALA A 443 11.96 -28.05 -25.02
C ALA A 443 12.37 -27.63 -26.44
N THR A 444 13.58 -27.94 -26.86
CA THR A 444 14.11 -27.56 -28.17
C THR A 444 13.16 -28.05 -29.28
N GLN A 445 12.27 -27.19 -29.75
CA GLN A 445 11.43 -27.42 -30.92
C GLN A 445 11.45 -26.18 -31.80
N THR A 446 11.80 -26.43 -33.06
CA THR A 446 11.91 -25.48 -34.15
C THR A 446 10.54 -24.93 -34.54
N THR A 447 10.06 -23.93 -33.81
CA THR A 447 9.20 -22.79 -34.24
C THR A 447 8.79 -22.02 -32.98
N ALA A 448 9.13 -20.72 -32.94
CA ALA A 448 8.96 -19.87 -31.77
C ALA A 448 7.50 -19.66 -31.37
N ASN A 449 7.18 -20.05 -30.14
CA ASN A 449 6.20 -19.44 -29.24
C ASN A 449 6.70 -19.79 -27.82
N GLU A 450 7.38 -18.85 -27.17
CA GLU A 450 7.77 -19.00 -25.76
C GLU A 450 6.51 -18.79 -24.91
N GLY A 451 6.12 -19.82 -24.15
CA GLY A 451 4.97 -19.74 -23.24
C GLY A 451 5.41 -19.32 -21.84
N TYR A 452 4.77 -18.30 -21.28
CA TYR A 452 4.88 -17.95 -19.86
C TYR A 452 3.95 -18.85 -19.03
N GLY A 453 4.32 -19.17 -17.78
CA GLY A 453 3.46 -19.96 -16.88
C GLY A 453 4.03 -20.13 -15.48
N ARG A 454 3.32 -20.85 -14.61
CA ARG A 454 3.73 -21.08 -13.23
C ARG A 454 4.96 -21.99 -13.19
N ALA A 455 6.03 -21.47 -12.60
CA ALA A 455 7.29 -22.17 -12.41
C ALA A 455 7.31 -22.95 -11.08
N ALA A 456 6.70 -22.41 -10.03
CA ALA A 456 6.64 -23.04 -8.71
C ALA A 456 5.42 -22.61 -7.88
N ALA A 457 5.14 -23.42 -6.85
CA ALA A 457 4.25 -23.13 -5.74
C ALA A 457 5.04 -23.41 -4.46
N LEU A 458 5.15 -22.41 -3.58
CA LEU A 458 5.86 -22.52 -2.30
C LEU A 458 4.87 -22.39 -1.14
#